data_AF-A0A0F9J2T0-F1
#
_entry.id   AF-A0A0F9J2T0-F1
#
_cell.length_a   1.000
_cell.length_b   1.000
_cell.length_c   1.000
_cell.angle_alpha   90.00
_cell.angle_beta   90.00
_cell.angle_gamma   90.00
#
_symmetry.space_group_name_H-M   'P 1'
#
loop_
_entity.id
_entity.type
_entity.pdbx_description
1 polymer ?
#
loop_
_entity_poly.entity_id
_entity_poly.type
_entity_poly.pdbx_seq_one_letter_code
_entity_poly.pdbx_strand_id
1 'polypeptide(L)'
;MVRKRKPVLFIDDAKESKAAIQLFEKAGIAYVTYHIKKFEESCCGEVPTTISPSVFAPDGVFKGFEGVKDYVSSRNDETFDEESKSAYW
;
A
#
# COMPACT_ATOMS: atom_id res chain seq x y z
N MET A 1 12.57 17.61 8.78
CA MET A 1 11.58 17.06 7.83
C MET A 1 11.61 15.55 7.92
N VAL A 2 10.64 14.93 8.58
CA VAL A 2 10.49 13.47 8.52
C VAL A 2 10.08 13.11 7.10
N ARG A 3 10.89 12.29 6.43
CA ARG A 3 10.55 11.78 5.10
C ARG A 3 9.34 10.84 5.28
N LYS A 4 8.15 11.28 4.87
CA LYS A 4 6.96 10.42 4.81
C LYS A 4 7.30 9.18 4.00
N ARG A 5 7.23 8.01 4.64
CA ARG A 5 7.55 6.74 3.97
C ARG A 5 6.47 6.48 2.91
N LYS A 6 6.90 6.22 1.67
CA LYS A 6 5.97 5.87 0.60
C LYS A 6 5.34 4.50 0.92
N PRO A 7 4.01 4.34 0.78
CA PRO A 7 3.39 3.03 0.84
C PRO A 7 3.91 2.13 -0.29
N VAL A 8 3.91 0.83 -0.03
CA VAL A 8 4.18 -0.20 -1.03
C VAL A 8 2.85 -0.79 -1.49
N LEU A 9 2.55 -0.64 -2.78
CA LEU A 9 1.41 -1.26 -3.43
C LEU A 9 1.84 -2.58 -4.05
N PHE A 10 1.35 -3.68 -3.49
CA PHE A 10 1.48 -5.02 -4.04
C PHE A 10 0.43 -5.25 -5.12
N ILE A 11 0.88 -5.72 -6.27
CA ILE A 11 0.06 -5.94 -7.46
C ILE A 11 0.32 -7.30 -8.09
N ASP A 12 -0.63 -7.72 -8.91
CA ASP A 12 -0.55 -8.83 -9.85
C ASP A 12 -1.06 -8.40 -11.25
N ASP A 13 -1.25 -9.37 -12.14
CA ASP A 13 -1.75 -9.13 -13.50
C ASP A 13 -3.29 -8.96 -13.57
N ALA A 14 -4.00 -9.04 -12.45
CA ALA A 14 -5.46 -8.96 -12.40
C ALA A 14 -5.97 -7.54 -12.67
N LYS A 15 -7.26 -7.46 -13.03
CA LYS A 15 -7.92 -6.18 -13.31
C LYS A 15 -7.97 -5.26 -12.08
N GLU A 16 -8.12 -5.84 -10.90
CA GLU A 16 -8.19 -5.10 -9.64
C GLU A 16 -6.86 -4.39 -9.33
N SER A 17 -5.73 -5.03 -9.61
CA SER A 17 -4.41 -4.42 -9.48
C SER A 17 -4.22 -3.23 -10.42
N LYS A 18 -4.71 -3.33 -11.66
CA LYS A 18 -4.71 -2.19 -12.60
C LYS A 18 -5.60 -1.06 -12.12
N ALA A 19 -6.76 -1.38 -11.56
CA ALA A 19 -7.65 -0.37 -10.97
C ALA A 19 -7.03 0.30 -9.74
N ALA A 20 -6.31 -0.45 -8.90
CA ALA A 20 -5.60 0.07 -7.74
C ALA A 20 -4.51 1.09 -8.13
N ILE A 21 -3.73 0.79 -9.17
CA ILE A 21 -2.74 1.73 -9.74
C ILE A 21 -3.41 3.05 -10.15
N GLN A 22 -4.48 2.96 -10.95
CA GLN A 22 -5.21 4.16 -11.40
C GLN A 22 -5.79 4.96 -10.23
N LEU A 23 -6.16 4.29 -9.14
CA LEU A 23 -6.73 4.92 -7.96
C LEU A 23 -5.66 5.74 -7.22
N PHE A 24 -4.45 5.21 -7.07
CA PHE A 24 -3.31 5.95 -6.53
C PHE A 24 -2.88 7.11 -7.43
N GLU A 25 -2.80 6.91 -8.74
CA GLU A 25 -2.44 7.94 -9.72
C GLU A 25 -3.42 9.11 -9.68
N LYS A 26 -4.74 8.81 -9.66
CA LYS A 26 -5.79 9.84 -9.56
C LYS A 26 -5.76 10.59 -8.24
N ALA A 27 -5.38 9.93 -7.15
CA ALA A 27 -5.25 10.55 -5.84
C ALA A 27 -3.95 11.34 -5.65
N GLY A 28 -3.01 11.28 -6.60
CA GLY A 28 -1.71 11.96 -6.49
C GLY A 28 -0.83 11.42 -5.35
N ILE A 29 -1.12 10.22 -4.83
CA ILE A 29 -0.36 9.60 -3.75
C ILE A 29 0.90 8.98 -4.35
N ALA A 30 2.08 9.31 -3.82
CA ALA A 30 3.33 8.69 -4.25
C ALA A 30 3.52 7.32 -3.58
N TYR A 31 3.69 6.26 -4.36
CA TYR A 31 3.84 4.89 -3.88
C TYR A 31 5.02 4.17 -4.55
N VAL A 32 5.39 3.02 -3.99
CA VAL A 32 6.31 2.05 -4.61
C VAL A 32 5.50 0.83 -5.02
N THR A 33 5.66 0.37 -6.25
CA THR A 33 4.93 -0.82 -6.75
C THR A 33 5.79 -2.07 -6.59
N TYR A 34 5.19 -3.16 -6.11
CA TYR A 34 5.83 -4.47 -6.05
C TYR A 34 4.92 -5.53 -6.68
N HIS A 35 5.46 -6.34 -7.58
CA HIS A 35 4.69 -7.40 -8.24
C HIS A 35 4.84 -8.72 -7.49
N ILE A 36 3.74 -9.37 -7.08
CA ILE A 36 3.80 -10.56 -6.21
C ILE A 36 4.51 -11.77 -6.83
N LYS A 37 4.53 -11.91 -8.18
CA LYS A 37 5.37 -12.93 -8.84
C LYS A 37 6.86 -12.84 -8.50
N LYS A 38 7.37 -11.64 -8.20
CA LYS A 38 8.77 -11.46 -7.77
C LYS A 38 9.03 -12.00 -6.36
N PHE A 39 7.98 -12.17 -5.56
CA PHE A 39 8.07 -12.74 -4.22
C PHE A 39 8.40 -14.25 -4.29
N GLU A 40 7.82 -14.97 -5.24
CA GLU A 40 8.11 -16.39 -5.49
C GLU A 40 9.58 -16.62 -5.89
N GLU A 41 10.20 -15.64 -6.56
CA GLU A 41 11.57 -15.75 -7.06
C GLU A 41 12.64 -15.29 -6.05
N SER A 42 12.32 -14.45 -5.06
CA SER A 42 13.35 -13.67 -4.35
C SER A 42 13.39 -13.74 -2.83
N CYS A 43 12.37 -14.22 -2.11
CA CYS A 43 12.46 -14.23 -0.64
C CYS A 43 11.49 -15.16 0.04
N CYS A 44 12.05 -16.12 0.79
CA CYS A 44 11.39 -16.94 1.80
C CYS A 44 10.34 -17.92 1.22
N GLY A 45 10.59 -19.22 1.38
CA GLY A 45 9.65 -20.27 0.98
C GLY A 45 8.24 -20.00 1.50
N GLU A 46 7.27 -20.21 0.61
CA GLU A 46 5.82 -20.05 0.80
C GLU A 46 5.40 -18.85 1.67
N VAL A 47 5.15 -17.70 1.03
CA VAL A 47 4.29 -16.66 1.62
C VAL A 47 2.94 -16.63 0.87
N PRO A 48 2.01 -17.58 1.13
CA PRO A 48 0.79 -17.71 0.34
C PRO A 48 -0.33 -16.74 0.73
N THR A 49 -0.06 -15.66 1.48
CA THR A 49 -1.12 -14.88 2.16
C THR A 49 -1.27 -13.42 1.73
N THR A 50 -0.41 -12.92 0.83
CA THR A 50 -0.53 -11.55 0.33
C THR A 50 -1.51 -11.51 -0.83
N ILE A 51 -2.79 -11.31 -0.49
CA ILE A 51 -3.86 -11.04 -1.47
C ILE A 51 -3.51 -9.76 -2.22
N SER A 52 -3.42 -9.84 -3.55
CA SER A 52 -3.26 -8.67 -4.42
C SER A 52 -4.63 -8.17 -4.90
N PRO A 53 -4.83 -6.85 -5.05
CA PRO A 53 -3.90 -5.80 -4.65
C PRO A 53 -3.88 -5.59 -3.13
N SER A 54 -2.75 -5.13 -2.59
CA SER A 54 -2.65 -4.75 -1.16
C SER A 54 -1.66 -3.62 -0.93
N VAL A 55 -1.88 -2.82 0.11
CA VAL A 55 -1.03 -1.68 0.47
C VAL A 55 -0.40 -1.92 1.82
N PHE A 56 0.93 -1.81 1.87
CA PHE A 56 1.70 -1.75 3.11
C PHE A 56 2.14 -0.30 3.33
N ALA A 57 1.63 0.31 4.39
CA ALA A 57 1.94 1.68 4.79
C ALA A 57 2.40 1.70 6.27
N PRO A 58 3.01 2.79 6.74
CA PRO A 58 3.35 2.94 8.16
C PRO A 58 2.17 2.74 9.12
N ASP A 59 0.95 3.00 8.65
CA ASP A 59 -0.26 2.96 9.47
C ASP A 59 -0.96 1.59 9.46
N GLY A 60 -0.48 0.66 8.62
CA GLY A 60 -1.03 -0.69 8.58
C GLY A 60 -0.95 -1.37 7.21
N VAL A 61 -1.60 -2.53 7.15
CA VAL A 61 -1.69 -3.37 5.95
C VAL A 61 -3.14 -3.44 5.50
N PHE A 62 -3.38 -3.00 4.27
CA PHE A 62 -4.70 -2.94 3.65
C PHE A 62 -4.78 -3.98 2.55
N LYS A 63 -5.66 -4.97 2.69
CA LYS A 63 -5.71 -6.15 1.81
C LYS A 63 -6.90 -6.11 0.86
N GLY A 64 -6.68 -6.57 -0.37
CA GLY A 64 -7.70 -6.58 -1.41
C GLY A 64 -8.03 -5.18 -1.93
N PHE A 65 -8.81 -5.12 -3.01
CA PHE A 65 -9.17 -3.86 -3.65
C PHE A 65 -9.96 -2.92 -2.73
N GLU A 66 -10.83 -3.44 -1.86
CA GLU A 66 -11.55 -2.63 -0.86
C GLU A 66 -10.59 -1.96 0.13
N GLY A 67 -9.63 -2.70 0.69
CA GLY A 67 -8.63 -2.12 1.58
C GLY A 67 -7.79 -1.04 0.90
N VAL A 68 -7.49 -1.21 -0.40
CA VAL A 68 -6.81 -0.16 -1.19
C VAL A 68 -7.65 1.12 -1.26
N LYS A 69 -8.96 1.00 -1.49
CA LYS A 69 -9.86 2.17 -1.50
C LYS A 69 -9.92 2.85 -0.14
N ASP A 70 -9.96 2.08 0.94
CA ASP A 70 -9.97 2.61 2.31
C ASP A 70 -8.69 3.40 2.59
N TYR A 71 -7.53 2.84 2.23
CA TYR A 71 -6.24 3.53 2.36
C TYR A 71 -6.23 4.88 1.64
N VAL A 72 -6.62 4.90 0.36
CA VAL A 72 -6.60 6.13 -0.42
C VAL A 72 -7.64 7.14 0.09
N SER A 73 -8.81 6.68 0.52
CA SER A 73 -9.81 7.56 1.12
C SER A 73 -9.30 8.21 2.41
N SER A 74 -8.64 7.44 3.28
CA SER A 74 -8.02 7.96 4.50
C SER A 74 -6.90 8.97 4.27
N ARG A 75 -6.25 8.93 3.10
CA ARG A 75 -5.16 9.86 2.75
C ARG A 75 -5.60 11.19 2.17
N ASN A 76 -6.85 11.25 1.71
CA ASN A 76 -7.47 12.51 1.33
C ASN A 76 -8.06 13.26 2.53
N ASP A 77 -8.11 12.63 3.71
CA ASP A 77 -8.48 13.29 4.96
C ASP A 77 -7.26 14.06 5.50
N GLU A 78 -7.38 15.39 5.62
CA GLU A 78 -6.31 16.32 6.03
C GLU A 78 -5.71 15.99 7.42
N THR A 79 -6.37 15.13 8.18
CA THR A 79 -5.99 14.75 9.55
C THR A 79 -4.89 13.67 9.61
N PHE A 80 -4.60 12.96 8.51
CA PHE A 80 -3.69 11.79 8.52
C PHE A 80 -2.20 12.13 8.61
N ASP A 81 -1.86 13.42 8.55
CA ASP A 81 -0.49 13.92 8.67
C ASP A 81 -0.06 14.26 10.10
N GLU A 82 -0.92 14.03 11.10
CA GLU A 82 -0.53 14.18 12.50
C GLU A 82 0.43 13.07 12.91
N GLU A 83 1.69 13.47 13.10
CA GLU A 83 2.76 12.64 13.61
C GLU A 83 2.35 12.03 14.96
N SER A 84 2.26 10.69 15.01
CA SER A 84 1.90 10.00 16.25
C SER A 84 2.93 10.29 17.33
N LYS A 85 2.53 11.03 18.36
CA LYS A 85 3.39 11.51 19.47
C LYS A 85 4.00 10.39 20.32
N SER A 86 3.64 9.12 20.07
CA SER A 86 4.17 7.96 20.79
C SER A 86 5.45 7.35 20.18
N ALA A 87 5.99 7.93 19.09
CA ALA A 87 7.21 7.42 18.44
C ALA A 87 8.52 7.68 19.21
N TYR A 88 8.46 8.22 20.44
CA TYR A 88 9.59 8.42 21.34
C TYR A 88 9.42 7.57 22.60
N TRP A 89 9.80 6.29 22.54
CA TRP A 89 10.05 5.43 23.71
C TRP A 89 11.33 4.65 23.46
#